data_AF-A0A6C0KNT0-F1
#
_entry.id   AF-A0A6C0KNT0-F1
#
_cell.length_a   1.000
_cell.length_b   1.000
_cell.length_c   1.000
_cell.angle_alpha   90.00
_cell.angle_beta   90.00
_cell.angle_gamma   90.00
#
_symmetry.space_group_name_H-M   'P 1'
#
loop_
_entity.id
_entity.type
_entity.pdbx_description
1 polymer ?
#
loop_
_entity_poly.entity_id
_entity_poly.type
_entity_poly.pdbx_seq_one_letter_code
_entity_poly.pdbx_strand_id
1 'polypeptide(L)'
;MKFTLHHQKSSSSYWNGLKELPTEIHVISYDPYIAEFELFTMVCSLHGSISVFDILTGANTGSEKDKDMEAIMTAFQMYMYPKMPISNYGADDKRMKSNSVSKAHPIDPDRS
;
A
#
# COMPACT_ATOMS: atom_id res chain seq x y z
N MET A 1 5.29 7.26 -11.08
CA MET A 1 5.84 5.87 -11.10
C MET A 1 4.87 4.94 -11.85
N LYS A 2 5.30 3.77 -12.35
CA LYS A 2 4.42 2.82 -13.07
C LYS A 2 4.35 1.49 -12.31
N PHE A 3 3.14 0.95 -12.18
CA PHE A 3 2.88 -0.38 -11.62
C PHE A 3 2.19 -1.26 -12.66
N THR A 4 2.64 -2.51 -12.77
CA THR A 4 2.11 -3.49 -13.73
C THR A 4 1.37 -4.57 -12.97
N LEU A 5 0.21 -4.98 -13.46
CA LEU A 5 -0.58 -6.05 -12.87
C LEU A 5 0.07 -7.40 -13.17
N HIS A 6 0.44 -8.14 -12.13
CA HIS A 6 0.98 -9.48 -12.28
C HIS A 6 -0.12 -10.53 -12.14
N HIS A 7 -0.42 -11.21 -13.23
CA HIS A 7 -1.48 -12.22 -13.31
C HIS A 7 -1.06 -13.58 -12.72
N GLN A 8 -0.75 -13.62 -11.41
CA GLN A 8 -0.52 -14.91 -10.71
C GLN A 8 -1.82 -15.68 -10.47
N LYS A 9 -2.95 -14.98 -10.44
CA LYS A 9 -4.31 -15.53 -10.31
C LYS A 9 -5.22 -14.86 -11.33
N SER A 10 -6.25 -15.56 -11.80
CA SER A 10 -7.31 -14.96 -12.62
C SER A 10 -7.99 -13.84 -11.84
N SER A 11 -8.20 -12.67 -12.44
CA SER A 11 -8.90 -11.55 -11.78
C SER A 11 -10.29 -11.97 -11.29
N SER A 12 -11.00 -12.81 -12.06
CA SER A 12 -12.31 -13.35 -11.67
C SER A 12 -12.32 -14.16 -10.36
N SER A 13 -11.16 -14.61 -9.87
CA SER A 13 -11.09 -15.40 -8.64
C SER A 13 -11.00 -14.55 -7.37
N TYR A 14 -10.73 -13.26 -7.48
CA TYR A 14 -10.48 -12.40 -6.32
C TYR A 14 -11.00 -10.96 -6.46
N TRP A 15 -11.32 -10.51 -7.68
CA TRP A 15 -11.74 -9.13 -7.93
C TRP A 15 -13.24 -9.05 -8.19
N ASN A 16 -13.92 -8.24 -7.39
CA ASN A 16 -15.36 -7.96 -7.46
C ASN A 16 -15.66 -6.45 -7.57
N GLY A 17 -14.69 -5.66 -8.00
CA GLY A 17 -14.83 -4.20 -8.14
C GLY A 17 -15.69 -3.77 -9.34
N LEU A 18 -16.18 -2.52 -9.28
CA LEU A 18 -17.02 -1.93 -10.33
C LEU A 18 -16.33 -1.82 -11.70
N LYS A 19 -15.00 -1.66 -11.71
CA LYS A 19 -14.18 -1.57 -12.93
C LYS A 19 -13.18 -2.70 -12.97
N GLU A 20 -12.84 -3.16 -14.16
CA GLU A 20 -11.75 -4.13 -14.35
C GLU A 20 -10.41 -3.54 -13.91
N LEU A 21 -9.52 -4.41 -13.42
CA LEU A 21 -8.16 -4.02 -13.06
C LEU A 21 -7.35 -3.76 -14.34
N PRO A 22 -6.84 -2.54 -14.56
CA PRO A 22 -6.04 -2.23 -15.73
C PRO A 22 -4.68 -2.95 -15.66
N THR A 23 -4.13 -3.36 -16.79
CA THR A 23 -2.82 -4.03 -16.82
C THR A 23 -1.70 -3.12 -16.30
N GLU A 24 -1.84 -1.81 -16.43
CA GLU A 24 -0.88 -0.83 -15.95
C GLU A 24 -1.57 0.35 -15.27
N ILE A 25 -0.94 0.83 -14.19
CA ILE A 25 -1.37 2.02 -13.45
C ILE A 25 -0.19 2.99 -13.37
N HIS A 26 -0.42 4.23 -13.81
CA HIS A 26 0.54 5.32 -13.70
C HIS A 26 0.16 6.22 -12.54
N VAL A 27 1.05 6.31 -11.56
CA VAL A 27 0.92 7.23 -10.43
C VAL A 27 1.79 8.47 -10.68
N ILE A 28 1.45 9.59 -10.05
CA ILE A 28 2.12 10.88 -10.27
C ILE A 28 3.44 10.91 -9.53
N SER A 29 3.44 10.42 -8.29
CA SER A 29 4.57 10.50 -7.40
C SER A 29 5.73 9.59 -7.82
N TYR A 30 6.94 10.07 -7.51
CA TYR A 30 8.20 9.31 -7.67
C TYR A 30 8.76 8.83 -6.33
N ASP A 31 8.32 9.43 -5.22
CA ASP A 31 8.56 8.89 -3.89
C ASP A 31 7.85 7.52 -3.77
N PRO A 32 8.55 6.43 -3.41
CA PRO A 32 7.95 5.09 -3.36
C PRO A 32 6.75 4.99 -2.42
N TYR A 33 6.80 5.61 -1.24
CA TYR A 33 5.73 5.49 -0.25
C TYR A 33 4.48 6.25 -0.70
N ILE A 34 4.64 7.45 -1.27
CA ILE A 34 3.52 8.20 -1.83
C ILE A 34 2.97 7.50 -3.08
N ALA A 35 3.84 6.95 -3.93
CA ALA A 35 3.45 6.20 -5.12
C ALA A 35 2.62 4.95 -4.77
N GLU A 36 3.01 4.21 -3.74
CA GLU A 36 2.25 3.06 -3.22
C GLU A 36 0.88 3.48 -2.69
N PHE A 37 0.80 4.58 -1.95
CA PHE A 37 -0.46 5.12 -1.47
C PHE A 37 -1.39 5.59 -2.61
N GLU A 38 -0.83 6.23 -3.64
CA GLU A 38 -1.56 6.62 -4.86
C GLU A 38 -2.11 5.39 -5.60
N LEU A 39 -1.29 4.35 -5.77
CA LEU A 39 -1.72 3.06 -6.34
C LEU A 39 -2.88 2.47 -5.53
N PHE A 40 -2.72 2.40 -4.21
CA PHE A 40 -3.75 1.86 -3.32
C PHE A 40 -5.07 2.61 -3.44
N THR A 41 -5.01 3.95 -3.44
CA THR A 41 -6.18 4.81 -3.60
C THR A 41 -6.86 4.58 -4.95
N MET A 42 -6.10 4.38 -6.02
CA MET A 42 -6.65 4.04 -7.33
C MET A 42 -7.34 2.67 -7.34
N VAL A 43 -6.76 1.65 -6.71
CA VAL A 43 -7.40 0.32 -6.60
C VAL A 43 -8.72 0.42 -5.83
N CYS A 44 -8.78 1.15 -4.72
CA CYS A 44 -10.02 1.42 -3.99
C CYS A 44 -11.06 2.13 -4.89
N SER A 45 -10.62 3.13 -5.67
CA SER A 45 -11.50 3.85 -6.59
C SER A 45 -12.04 2.97 -7.73
N LEU A 46 -11.25 2.02 -8.23
CA LEU A 46 -11.69 1.01 -9.20
C LEU A 46 -12.70 0.03 -8.59
N HIS A 47 -12.54 -0.30 -7.30
CA HIS A 47 -13.47 -1.15 -6.59
C HIS A 47 -14.82 -0.48 -6.42
N GLY A 48 -14.84 0.78 -5.98
CA GLY A 48 -16.03 1.62 -5.88
C GLY A 48 -16.87 1.45 -4.61
N SER A 49 -16.79 0.30 -3.93
CA SER A 49 -17.54 0.05 -2.69
C SER A 49 -16.77 0.30 -1.39
N ILE A 50 -15.44 0.44 -1.45
CA ILE A 50 -14.57 0.58 -0.28
C ILE A 50 -13.70 1.82 -0.45
N SER A 51 -13.71 2.67 0.57
CA SER A 51 -12.78 3.79 0.68
C SER A 51 -11.50 3.43 1.44
N VAL A 52 -10.48 4.28 1.35
CA VAL A 52 -9.28 4.14 2.21
C VAL A 52 -9.65 4.21 3.70
N PHE A 53 -10.66 5.01 4.06
CA PHE A 53 -11.14 5.11 5.43
C PHE A 53 -11.75 3.80 5.93
N ASP A 54 -12.51 3.11 5.07
CA ASP A 54 -13.08 1.82 5.39
C ASP A 54 -12.01 0.82 5.82
N ILE A 55 -10.88 0.81 5.11
CA ILE A 55 -9.76 -0.09 5.40
C ILE A 55 -9.12 0.23 6.76
N LEU A 56 -9.05 1.51 7.14
CA LEU A 56 -8.56 1.91 8.47
C LEU A 56 -9.51 1.50 9.59
N THR A 57 -10.83 1.57 9.35
CA THR A 57 -11.84 1.18 10.34
C THR A 57 -12.04 -0.34 10.44
N GLY A 58 -11.57 -1.08 9.44
CA GLY A 58 -11.78 -2.51 9.33
C GLY A 58 -13.21 -2.90 8.95
N ALA A 59 -13.40 -4.22 8.90
CA ALA A 59 -14.68 -4.85 8.63
C ALA A 59 -14.91 -5.98 9.64
N ASN A 60 -16.18 -6.31 9.86
CA ASN A 60 -16.53 -7.51 10.60
C ASN A 60 -16.20 -8.74 9.75
N THR A 61 -15.54 -9.74 10.34
CA THR A 61 -15.15 -10.96 9.63
C THR A 61 -16.35 -11.64 8.97
N GLY A 62 -16.21 -12.01 7.70
CA GLY A 62 -17.24 -12.68 6.91
C GLY A 62 -18.32 -11.75 6.33
N SER A 63 -18.26 -10.44 6.60
CA SER A 63 -19.14 -9.47 5.94
C SER A 63 -18.79 -9.27 4.47
N GLU A 64 -19.70 -8.69 3.67
CA GLU A 64 -19.39 -8.29 2.29
C GLU A 64 -18.22 -7.30 2.24
N LYS A 65 -18.18 -6.36 3.21
CA LYS A 65 -17.08 -5.41 3.37
C LYS A 65 -15.72 -6.09 3.59
N ASP A 66 -15.69 -7.21 4.33
CA ASP A 66 -14.48 -8.01 4.56
C ASP A 66 -13.98 -8.66 3.26
N LYS A 67 -14.90 -9.20 2.44
CA LYS A 67 -14.58 -9.76 1.12
C LYS A 67 -14.07 -8.70 0.15
N ASP A 68 -14.69 -7.52 0.15
CA ASP A 68 -14.27 -6.39 -0.68
C ASP A 68 -12.87 -5.88 -0.27
N MET A 69 -12.57 -5.86 1.04
CA MET A 69 -11.23 -5.57 1.53
C MET A 69 -10.22 -6.63 1.08
N GLU A 70 -10.56 -7.92 1.17
CA GLU A 70 -9.68 -8.99 0.70
C GLU A 70 -9.40 -8.86 -0.80
N ALA A 71 -10.41 -8.52 -1.60
CA ALA A 71 -10.28 -8.28 -3.04
C ALA A 71 -9.32 -7.12 -3.34
N ILE A 72 -9.47 -5.98 -2.66
CA ILE A 72 -8.60 -4.81 -2.83
C ILE A 72 -7.18 -5.10 -2.40
N MET A 73 -6.99 -5.72 -1.23
CA MET A 73 -5.66 -6.05 -0.73
C MET A 73 -4.95 -7.06 -1.64
N THR A 74 -5.69 -8.04 -2.17
CA THR A 74 -5.15 -8.98 -3.16
C THR A 74 -4.77 -8.27 -4.45
N ALA A 75 -5.64 -7.42 -4.99
CA ALA A 75 -5.36 -6.64 -6.20
C ALA A 75 -4.13 -5.75 -6.04
N PHE A 76 -4.05 -5.01 -4.93
CA PHE A 76 -2.91 -4.17 -4.60
C PHE A 76 -1.60 -4.98 -4.56
N GLN A 77 -1.60 -6.15 -3.91
CA GLN A 77 -0.43 -7.03 -3.89
C GLN A 77 0.00 -7.52 -5.28
N MET A 78 -0.95 -7.69 -6.22
CA MET A 78 -0.63 -8.10 -7.59
C MET A 78 0.09 -7.00 -8.38
N TYR A 79 -0.07 -5.72 -8.02
CA TYR A 79 0.68 -4.61 -8.62
C TYR A 79 2.07 -4.40 -8.00
N MET A 80 2.28 -4.88 -6.77
CA MET A 80 3.51 -4.67 -5.99
C MET A 80 4.59 -5.74 -6.22
N TYR A 81 4.51 -6.54 -7.29
CA TYR A 81 5.44 -7.64 -7.53
C TYR A 81 6.79 -7.17 -8.14
N PRO A 82 7.96 -7.76 -7.77
CA PRO A 82 8.14 -8.89 -6.86
C PRO A 82 7.77 -8.52 -5.43
N LYS A 83 6.97 -9.39 -4.79
CA LYS A 83 6.42 -9.17 -3.44
C LYS A 83 7.50 -8.62 -2.52
N MET A 84 7.34 -7.39 -2.07
CA MET A 84 8.06 -6.91 -0.90
C MET A 84 7.83 -7.94 0.23
N PRO A 85 8.89 -8.39 0.94
CA PRO A 85 8.75 -9.40 1.97
C PRO A 85 7.62 -9.02 2.93
N ILE A 86 6.71 -9.98 3.22
CA ILE A 86 5.58 -9.76 4.14
C ILE A 86 6.07 -9.26 5.52
N SER A 87 7.32 -9.55 5.87
CA SER A 87 8.00 -8.98 7.06
C SER A 87 8.02 -7.46 7.11
N ASN A 88 7.94 -6.75 5.98
CA ASN A 88 7.91 -5.29 5.92
C ASN A 88 6.52 -4.71 6.25
N TYR A 89 5.49 -5.55 6.32
CA TYR A 89 4.08 -5.16 6.53
C TYR A 89 3.38 -5.96 7.63
N GLY A 90 4.10 -6.86 8.31
CA GLY A 90 3.56 -7.67 9.41
C GLY A 90 3.50 -6.89 10.73
N ALA A 91 2.67 -7.33 11.66
CA ALA A 91 2.60 -6.75 13.02
C ALA A 91 3.92 -6.90 13.81
N ASP A 92 4.77 -7.86 13.42
CA ASP A 92 6.11 -8.12 13.98
C ASP A 92 7.22 -7.29 13.31
N ASP A 93 6.87 -6.11 12.81
CA ASP A 93 7.79 -5.23 12.11
C ASP A 93 8.92 -4.74 13.03
N LYS A 94 10.03 -5.47 13.00
CA LYS A 94 11.29 -5.10 13.66
C LYS A 94 12.07 -4.14 12.77
N ARG A 95 11.49 -3.02 12.32
CA ARG A 95 12.30 -1.96 11.72
C ARG A 95 13.40 -1.65 12.72
N MET A 96 14.65 -1.95 12.37
CA MET A 96 15.78 -1.45 13.13
C MET A 96 15.63 0.05 13.09
N LYS A 97 15.23 0.65 14.21
CA LYS A 97 15.32 2.10 14.40
C LYS A 97 16.72 2.46 13.96
N SER A 98 16.88 3.19 12.85
CA SER A 98 18.20 3.70 12.51
C SER A 98 18.60 4.53 13.71
N ASN A 99 19.66 4.12 14.40
CA ASN A 99 20.31 4.96 15.40
C ASN A 99 21.00 6.11 14.65
N SER A 100 20.22 6.96 13.99
CA SER A 100 20.65 8.27 13.54
C SER A 100 20.33 9.25 14.66
N VAL A 101 20.93 9.02 15.83
CA VAL A 101 21.33 10.15 16.66
C VAL A 101 22.57 10.69 15.97
N SER A 102 22.37 11.57 14.99
CA SER A 102 23.42 12.50 14.61
C SER A 102 23.87 13.15 15.92
N LYS A 103 25.12 12.89 16.33
CA LYS A 103 25.72 13.60 17.46
C LYS A 103 25.46 15.08 17.21
N ALA A 104 24.67 15.71 18.08
CA ALA A 104 24.53 17.15 18.08
C ALA A 104 25.95 17.72 18.16
N HIS A 105 26.36 18.50 17.15
CA HIS A 105 27.52 19.35 17.32
C HIS A 105 27.18 20.33 18.44
N PRO A 106 28.00 20.46 19.50
CA PRO A 106 27.83 21.54 20.46
C PRO A 106 27.92 22.86 19.68
N ILE A 107 26.91 23.71 19.83
CA ILE A 107 26.98 25.10 19.38
C ILE A 107 28.02 25.76 20.27
N ASP A 108 29.11 26.22 19.68
CA ASP A 108 30.16 26.98 20.35
C ASP A 108 29.57 28.34 20.80
N PRO A 109 29.52 28.66 22.11
CA PRO A 109 28.91 29.89 22.57
C PRO A 109 29.78 31.14 22.35
N ASP A 110 31.03 31.02 21.90
CA ASP A 110 31.97 32.14 21.77
C ASP A 110 32.16 32.65 20.33
N ARG A 111 31.05 33.04 19.69
CA ARG A 111 31.10 34.04 18.60
C ARG A 111 30.20 35.23 18.93
N SER A 112 30.73 36.11 19.77
CA SER A 112 30.35 37.52 19.88
C SER A 112 31.42 38.38 19.23
#